data_AF-A0A354HFT4-F1
#
_entry.id   AF-A0A354HFT4-F1
#
_cell.length_a   1.000
_cell.length_b   1.000
_cell.length_c   1.000
_cell.angle_alpha   90.00
_cell.angle_beta   90.00
_cell.angle_gamma   90.00
#
_symmetry.space_group_name_H-M   'P 1'
#
loop_
_entity.id
_entity.type
_entity.pdbx_description
1 polymer ?
#
loop_
_entity_poly.entity_id
_entity_poly.type
_entity_poly.pdbx_seq_one_letter_code
_entity_poly.pdbx_strand_id
1 'polypeptide(L)'
;MKITCDYCGTLIDTDKYRSCPNCGGAYGNDHEVIKEKEKLDRADDLYFEKKELENDRIRIENKNLMTNSAANSKTVQNAAKFMSLGCLLPIITICVTFVIVMIFAIAAVSSERKAESSSSKREKEATSHSSISITPVEMPDISIPEIPEISVPLIETKVTAGLGEPAQTLNYSVTCDRYQTVDRWPYKPSEGYEYVSFHIIIENTGKEDYRPEEKIMCLVDGIMCDSQWDNDRKQLSSDPVPPGIKAEGNICFEVPADAEYFDLKYGDYVTLHLKNTIGGEAVTETE
;
A
#
# COMPACT_ATOMS: atom_id res chain seq x y z
N MET A 1 2.80 -13.43 41.16
CA MET A 1 1.56 -14.15 41.52
C MET A 1 1.69 -14.54 42.99
N LYS A 2 0.58 -14.77 43.72
CA LYS A 2 0.64 -15.14 45.15
C LYS A 2 0.19 -16.57 45.35
N ILE A 3 0.99 -17.34 46.09
CA ILE A 3 0.77 -18.76 46.37
C ILE A 3 1.01 -19.05 47.86
N THR A 4 0.46 -20.16 48.36
CA THR A 4 0.70 -20.63 49.73
C THR A 4 1.77 -21.72 49.76
N CYS A 5 2.89 -21.51 50.45
CA CYS A 5 3.98 -22.48 50.46
C CYS A 5 3.61 -23.83 51.10
N ASP A 6 3.56 -24.90 50.31
CA ASP A 6 3.31 -26.29 50.75
C ASP A 6 4.14 -26.72 51.98
N TYR A 7 5.38 -26.24 52.09
CA TYR A 7 6.31 -26.64 53.16
C TYR A 7 6.10 -25.91 54.51
N CYS A 8 5.50 -24.72 54.53
CA CYS A 8 5.45 -23.89 55.74
C CYS A 8 4.25 -22.92 55.85
N GLY A 9 3.25 -23.03 54.97
CA GLY A 9 2.03 -22.21 54.99
C GLY A 9 2.26 -20.70 54.76
N THR A 10 3.47 -20.28 54.40
CA THR A 10 3.80 -18.87 54.20
C THR A 10 3.35 -18.42 52.81
N LEU A 11 2.65 -17.28 52.74
CA LEU A 11 2.27 -16.69 51.46
C LEU A 11 3.51 -16.13 50.73
N ILE A 12 3.80 -16.66 49.54
CA ILE A 12 4.93 -16.25 48.68
C ILE A 12 4.41 -15.31 47.59
N ASP A 13 5.21 -14.30 47.23
CA ASP A 13 5.03 -13.55 45.98
C ASP A 13 6.04 -14.04 44.92
N THR A 14 5.55 -14.81 43.96
CA THR A 14 6.35 -15.52 42.94
C THR A 14 7.01 -14.59 41.93
N ASP A 15 6.53 -13.35 41.79
CA ASP A 15 7.13 -12.36 40.89
C ASP A 15 8.45 -11.80 41.48
N LYS A 16 8.65 -11.99 42.78
CA LYS A 16 9.74 -11.38 43.56
C LYS A 16 10.73 -12.36 44.16
N TYR A 17 10.31 -13.59 44.49
CA TYR A 17 11.14 -14.59 45.17
C TYR A 17 11.07 -15.95 44.47
N ARG A 18 12.18 -16.44 43.90
CA ARG A 18 12.26 -17.73 43.17
C ARG A 18 12.15 -18.99 44.03
N SER A 19 12.10 -18.83 45.35
CA SER A 19 11.86 -19.88 46.35
C SER A 19 11.18 -19.24 47.57
N CYS A 20 10.65 -20.06 48.49
CA CYS A 20 10.01 -19.52 49.70
C CYS A 20 11.02 -18.71 50.53
N PRO A 21 10.78 -17.42 50.82
CA PRO A 21 11.71 -16.59 51.57
C PRO A 21 11.79 -16.96 53.07
N ASN A 22 10.89 -17.80 53.57
CA ASN A 22 10.84 -18.24 54.97
C ASN A 22 11.54 -19.60 55.21
N CYS A 23 11.36 -20.58 54.31
CA CYS A 23 11.90 -21.94 54.48
C CYS A 23 12.87 -22.40 53.37
N GLY A 24 13.10 -21.60 52.33
CA GLY A 24 13.93 -21.96 51.17
C GLY A 24 13.30 -22.97 50.20
N GLY A 25 12.13 -23.53 50.52
CA GLY A 25 11.43 -24.52 49.68
C GLY A 25 11.15 -24.02 48.26
N ALA A 26 11.38 -24.88 47.28
CA ALA A 26 11.08 -24.60 45.87
C ALA A 26 9.61 -24.91 45.56
N TYR A 27 8.95 -24.01 44.84
CA TYR A 27 7.51 -24.12 44.49
C TYR A 27 7.29 -24.49 43.00
N GLY A 28 8.30 -25.02 42.31
CA GLY A 28 8.20 -25.36 40.88
C GLY A 28 7.12 -26.41 40.55
N ASN A 29 6.75 -27.22 41.56
CA ASN A 29 5.72 -28.27 41.49
C ASN A 29 4.47 -27.92 42.33
N ASP A 30 4.34 -26.68 42.79
CA ASP A 30 3.22 -26.19 43.59
C ASP A 30 1.91 -26.26 42.77
N HIS A 31 0.85 -26.78 43.38
CA HIS A 31 -0.41 -27.04 42.67
C HIS A 31 -1.14 -25.77 42.23
N GLU A 32 -0.95 -24.63 42.91
CA GLU A 32 -1.48 -23.33 42.46
C GLU A 32 -0.69 -22.85 41.23
N VAL A 33 0.63 -23.02 41.22
CA VAL A 33 1.51 -22.67 40.08
C VAL A 33 1.23 -23.52 38.84
N ILE A 34 1.07 -24.84 39.00
CA ILE A 34 0.74 -25.75 37.89
C ILE A 34 -0.61 -25.35 37.30
N LYS A 35 -1.63 -25.17 38.14
CA LYS A 35 -2.99 -24.84 37.71
C LYS A 35 -3.10 -23.49 36.99
N GLU A 36 -2.26 -22.52 37.32
CA GLU A 36 -2.24 -21.23 36.61
C GLU A 36 -1.50 -21.31 35.27
N LYS A 37 -0.43 -22.12 35.17
CA LYS A 37 0.21 -22.43 33.88
C LYS A 37 -0.78 -23.09 32.93
N GLU A 38 -1.46 -24.16 33.36
CA GLU A 38 -2.44 -24.82 32.49
C GLU A 38 -3.57 -23.88 32.01
N LYS A 39 -3.89 -22.79 32.74
CA LYS A 39 -4.83 -21.76 32.25
C LYS A 39 -4.22 -20.88 31.17
N LEU A 40 -2.95 -20.50 31.32
CA LEU A 40 -2.23 -19.72 30.32
C LEU A 40 -2.05 -20.56 29.05
N ASP A 41 -1.55 -21.78 29.18
CA ASP A 41 -1.39 -22.73 28.07
C ASP A 41 -2.72 -22.91 27.31
N ARG A 42 -3.83 -23.18 28.03
CA ARG A 42 -5.18 -23.29 27.44
C ARG A 42 -5.74 -21.96 26.90
N ALA A 43 -5.26 -20.81 27.34
CA ALA A 43 -5.68 -19.51 26.82
C ALA A 43 -4.95 -19.16 25.52
N ASP A 44 -3.66 -19.53 25.43
CA ASP A 44 -2.85 -19.39 24.22
C ASP A 44 -3.34 -20.36 23.13
N ASP A 45 -3.64 -21.62 23.48
CA ASP A 45 -4.29 -22.60 22.57
C ASP A 45 -5.57 -22.02 21.95
N LEU A 46 -6.48 -21.49 22.79
CA LEU A 46 -7.74 -20.88 22.36
C LEU A 46 -7.54 -19.59 21.54
N TYR A 47 -6.45 -18.85 21.77
CA TYR A 47 -6.08 -17.69 20.96
C TYR A 47 -5.63 -18.12 19.55
N PHE A 48 -4.81 -19.17 19.45
CA PHE A 48 -4.38 -19.72 18.16
C PHE A 48 -5.55 -20.33 17.38
N GLU A 49 -6.39 -21.16 18.00
CA GLU A 49 -7.58 -21.76 17.36
C GLU A 49 -8.51 -20.66 16.80
N LYS A 50 -8.79 -19.62 17.59
CA LYS A 50 -9.62 -18.50 17.14
C LYS A 50 -9.00 -17.76 15.95
N LYS A 51 -7.68 -17.57 15.95
CA LYS A 51 -6.96 -16.87 14.87
C LYS A 51 -6.96 -17.70 13.57
N GLU A 52 -6.87 -19.02 13.67
CA GLU A 52 -7.00 -19.93 12.52
C GLU A 52 -8.42 -19.88 11.93
N LEU A 53 -9.45 -19.97 12.77
CA LEU A 53 -10.86 -19.84 12.36
C LEU A 53 -11.17 -18.49 11.68
N GLU A 54 -10.57 -17.39 12.15
CA GLU A 54 -10.73 -16.06 11.56
C GLU A 54 -10.04 -15.96 10.18
N ASN A 55 -8.83 -16.51 10.05
CA ASN A 55 -8.13 -16.62 8.76
C ASN A 55 -8.90 -17.46 7.74
N ASP A 56 -9.46 -18.60 8.16
CA ASP A 56 -10.22 -19.49 7.26
C ASP A 56 -11.57 -18.87 6.85
N ARG A 57 -12.22 -18.10 7.74
CA ARG A 57 -13.37 -17.26 7.39
C ARG A 57 -13.01 -16.25 6.30
N ILE A 58 -11.92 -15.50 6.48
CA ILE A 58 -11.42 -14.53 5.49
C ILE A 58 -11.10 -15.24 4.16
N ARG A 59 -10.54 -16.45 4.19
CA ARG A 59 -10.25 -17.26 3.00
C ARG A 59 -11.51 -17.68 2.25
N ILE A 60 -12.56 -18.10 2.96
CA ILE A 60 -13.87 -18.44 2.39
C ILE A 60 -14.56 -17.21 1.78
N GLU A 61 -14.51 -16.07 2.48
CA GLU A 61 -15.12 -14.82 2.02
C GLU A 61 -14.46 -14.31 0.72
N ASN A 62 -13.13 -14.29 0.66
CA ASN A 62 -12.37 -13.96 -0.55
C ASN A 62 -12.66 -14.93 -1.72
N LYS A 63 -12.78 -16.23 -1.44
CA LYS A 63 -13.14 -17.24 -2.46
C LYS A 63 -14.54 -16.97 -3.05
N ASN A 64 -15.51 -16.62 -2.21
CA ASN A 64 -16.87 -16.29 -2.63
C ASN A 64 -16.90 -15.00 -3.47
N LEU A 65 -16.14 -13.96 -3.08
CA LEU A 65 -15.98 -12.73 -3.85
C LEU A 65 -15.40 -13.01 -5.25
N MET A 66 -14.36 -13.86 -5.35
CA MET A 66 -13.80 -14.27 -6.64
C MET A 66 -14.82 -15.01 -7.52
N THR A 67 -15.62 -15.93 -6.97
CA THR A 67 -16.64 -16.64 -7.76
C THR A 67 -17.76 -15.72 -8.24
N ASN A 68 -18.16 -14.72 -7.45
CA ASN A 68 -19.19 -13.76 -7.83
C ASN A 68 -18.70 -12.80 -8.94
N SER A 69 -17.46 -12.35 -8.86
CA SER A 69 -16.82 -11.57 -9.93
C SER A 69 -16.66 -12.39 -11.23
N ALA A 70 -16.29 -13.67 -11.13
CA ALA A 70 -16.21 -14.58 -12.27
C ALA A 70 -17.58 -14.86 -12.93
N ALA A 71 -18.67 -14.85 -12.16
CA ALA A 71 -20.03 -14.93 -12.69
C ALA A 71 -20.40 -13.68 -13.50
N ASN A 72 -20.14 -12.49 -12.96
CA ASN A 72 -20.43 -11.21 -13.63
C ASN A 72 -19.62 -11.01 -14.92
N SER A 73 -18.36 -11.48 -14.96
CA SER A 73 -17.49 -11.41 -16.13
C SER A 73 -18.12 -11.97 -17.42
N LYS A 74 -18.85 -13.10 -17.31
CA LYS A 74 -19.51 -13.76 -18.45
C LYS A 74 -20.64 -12.93 -19.06
N THR A 75 -21.25 -12.02 -18.30
CA THR A 75 -22.30 -11.12 -18.80
C THR A 75 -21.70 -9.95 -19.60
N VAL A 76 -20.54 -9.45 -19.18
CA VAL A 76 -19.89 -8.28 -19.80
C VAL A 76 -19.24 -8.60 -21.16
N GLN A 77 -18.68 -9.81 -21.33
CA GLN A 77 -18.02 -10.21 -22.59
C GLN A 77 -18.93 -10.15 -23.84
N ASN A 78 -20.25 -10.23 -23.67
CA ASN A 78 -21.20 -10.13 -24.78
C ASN A 78 -21.49 -8.68 -25.22
N ALA A 79 -21.20 -7.67 -24.40
CA ALA A 79 -21.41 -6.26 -24.74
C ALA A 79 -20.25 -5.67 -25.56
N ALA A 80 -19.03 -6.17 -25.36
CA ALA A 80 -17.79 -5.56 -25.87
C ALA A 80 -17.58 -5.64 -27.41
N LYS A 81 -18.46 -6.32 -28.16
CA LYS A 81 -18.30 -6.54 -29.62
C LYS A 81 -19.03 -5.55 -30.53
N PHE A 82 -19.79 -4.59 -29.98
CA PHE A 82 -20.61 -3.66 -30.77
C PHE A 82 -20.09 -2.21 -30.87
N MET A 83 -18.97 -1.87 -30.21
CA MET A 83 -18.45 -0.49 -30.18
C MET A 83 -17.08 -0.35 -30.85
N SER A 84 -17.01 -0.61 -32.15
CA SER A 84 -15.91 -0.12 -33.00
C SER A 84 -16.43 0.23 -34.41
N LEU A 85 -15.73 1.17 -35.07
CA LEU A 85 -15.97 1.69 -36.43
C LEU A 85 -17.08 2.75 -36.65
N GLY A 86 -18.08 2.89 -35.79
CA GLY A 86 -19.24 3.79 -36.05
C GLY A 86 -19.00 5.31 -35.97
N CYS A 87 -18.17 5.79 -35.03
CA CYS A 87 -18.24 7.20 -34.58
C CYS A 87 -17.36 8.22 -35.32
N LEU A 88 -16.44 7.82 -36.21
CA LEU A 88 -15.54 8.75 -36.90
C LEU A 88 -16.18 9.44 -38.12
N LEU A 89 -17.10 8.75 -38.79
CA LEU A 89 -17.80 9.27 -39.98
C LEU A 89 -18.55 10.60 -39.76
N PRO A 90 -19.37 10.80 -38.71
CA PRO A 90 -20.10 12.06 -38.51
C PRO A 90 -19.16 13.25 -38.19
N ILE A 91 -18.03 13.02 -37.53
CA ILE A 91 -17.08 14.08 -37.19
C ILE A 91 -16.44 14.61 -38.48
N ILE A 92 -15.99 13.71 -39.36
CA ILE A 92 -15.36 14.06 -40.64
C ILE A 92 -16.34 14.84 -41.53
N THR A 93 -17.61 14.44 -41.62
CA THR A 93 -18.59 15.16 -42.44
C THR A 93 -18.91 16.56 -41.91
N ILE A 94 -18.94 16.77 -40.59
CA ILE A 94 -19.12 18.10 -39.98
C ILE A 94 -17.91 19.01 -40.27
N CYS A 95 -16.68 18.50 -40.20
CA CYS A 95 -15.49 19.27 -40.55
C CYS A 95 -15.49 19.69 -42.03
N VAL A 96 -15.87 18.80 -42.95
CA VAL A 96 -15.90 19.07 -44.39
C VAL A 96 -16.95 20.15 -44.75
N THR A 97 -18.15 20.11 -44.18
CA THR A 97 -19.17 21.13 -44.46
C THR A 97 -18.76 22.51 -43.94
N PHE A 98 -18.11 22.58 -42.77
CA PHE A 98 -17.65 23.84 -42.19
C PHE A 98 -16.61 24.55 -43.08
N VAL A 99 -15.65 23.79 -43.64
CA VAL A 99 -14.65 24.32 -44.58
C VAL A 99 -15.31 24.87 -45.86
N ILE A 100 -16.32 24.19 -46.39
CA ILE A 100 -17.05 24.64 -47.59
C ILE A 100 -17.78 25.96 -47.33
N VAL A 101 -18.47 26.11 -46.18
CA VAL A 101 -19.15 27.36 -45.81
C VAL A 101 -18.18 28.53 -45.69
N MET A 102 -16.99 28.32 -45.10
CA MET A 102 -15.95 29.36 -44.98
C MET A 102 -15.45 29.83 -46.36
N ILE A 103 -15.30 28.93 -47.34
CA ILE A 103 -14.89 29.28 -48.70
C ILE A 103 -15.96 30.16 -49.38
N PHE A 104 -17.25 29.83 -49.24
CA PHE A 104 -18.34 30.65 -49.77
C PHE A 104 -18.45 32.03 -49.09
N ALA A 105 -18.22 32.12 -47.77
CA ALA A 105 -18.20 33.39 -47.05
C ALA A 105 -17.07 34.31 -47.54
N ILE A 106 -15.86 33.77 -47.76
CA ILE A 106 -14.72 34.52 -48.31
C ILE A 106 -15.01 35.01 -49.74
N ALA A 107 -15.66 34.19 -50.57
CA ALA A 107 -16.06 34.59 -51.92
C ALA A 107 -17.09 35.72 -51.89
N ALA A 108 -18.11 35.65 -51.03
CA ALA A 108 -19.16 36.67 -50.90
C ALA A 108 -18.62 38.04 -50.44
N VAL A 109 -17.57 38.08 -49.61
CA VAL A 109 -16.92 39.32 -49.15
C VAL A 109 -16.16 40.06 -50.27
N SER A 110 -15.90 39.42 -51.41
CA SER A 110 -15.11 40.01 -52.50
C SER A 110 -15.89 40.89 -53.49
N SER A 111 -17.23 40.85 -53.50
CA SER A 111 -18.04 41.49 -54.56
C SER A 111 -18.42 42.95 -54.33
N GLU A 112 -18.30 43.50 -53.11
CA GLU A 112 -18.71 44.88 -52.78
C GLU A 112 -17.54 45.82 -52.50
N ARG A 113 -16.92 46.39 -53.55
CA ARG A 113 -15.99 47.53 -53.45
C ARG A 113 -16.05 48.52 -54.60
N LYS A 114 -17.02 49.46 -54.55
CA LYS A 114 -17.01 50.79 -55.19
C LYS A 114 -17.90 51.73 -54.36
N ALA A 115 -17.56 52.98 -54.06
CA ALA A 115 -16.32 53.72 -54.30
C ALA A 115 -16.21 54.94 -53.34
N GLU A 116 -14.98 55.49 -53.17
CA GLU A 116 -14.65 56.91 -52.87
C GLU A 116 -15.16 57.59 -51.56
N SER A 117 -14.51 58.61 -50.97
CA SER A 117 -13.10 59.07 -51.01
C SER A 117 -12.76 60.08 -49.88
N SER A 118 -11.47 60.16 -49.51
CA SER A 118 -10.73 61.34 -48.98
C SER A 118 -11.27 62.24 -47.81
N SER A 119 -10.86 61.90 -46.59
CA SER A 119 -10.04 62.73 -45.66
C SER A 119 -10.39 64.19 -45.22
N SER A 120 -10.39 64.37 -43.87
CA SER A 120 -10.08 65.61 -43.10
C SER A 120 -11.14 66.74 -43.10
N LYS A 121 -11.47 67.45 -42.00
CA LYS A 121 -10.66 67.93 -40.85
C LYS A 121 -11.47 68.13 -39.54
N ARG A 122 -10.84 67.75 -38.41
CA ARG A 122 -10.53 68.57 -37.20
C ARG A 122 -11.64 69.26 -36.35
N GLU A 123 -11.83 68.69 -35.15
CA GLU A 123 -12.07 69.32 -33.81
C GLU A 123 -13.32 70.18 -33.45
N LYS A 124 -14.02 69.67 -32.41
CA LYS A 124 -14.49 70.34 -31.16
C LYS A 124 -15.93 70.89 -31.00
N GLU A 125 -16.58 70.29 -29.98
CA GLU A 125 -17.41 70.89 -28.89
C GLU A 125 -18.62 71.78 -29.26
N ALA A 126 -19.84 71.59 -28.71
CA ALA A 126 -20.44 70.59 -27.80
C ALA A 126 -22.00 70.64 -27.99
N THR A 127 -22.96 70.18 -27.16
CA THR A 127 -23.04 69.73 -25.75
C THR A 127 -24.36 68.92 -25.53
N SER A 128 -24.53 68.25 -24.39
CA SER A 128 -25.82 67.87 -23.76
C SER A 128 -26.70 66.82 -24.50
N HIS A 129 -26.57 65.53 -24.18
CA HIS A 129 -27.23 64.82 -23.06
C HIS A 129 -28.75 64.58 -23.20
N SER A 130 -29.12 63.30 -23.28
CA SER A 130 -30.36 62.74 -22.73
C SER A 130 -30.05 61.33 -22.19
N SER A 131 -30.75 60.89 -21.14
CA SER A 131 -30.36 59.74 -20.32
C SER A 131 -31.25 58.51 -20.53
N ILE A 132 -30.62 57.34 -20.63
CA ILE A 132 -31.28 56.04 -20.44
C ILE A 132 -30.51 55.30 -19.34
N SER A 133 -31.21 54.98 -18.26
CA SER A 133 -30.67 54.15 -17.18
C SER A 133 -30.74 52.68 -17.58
N ILE A 134 -29.65 51.93 -17.39
CA ILE A 134 -29.63 50.48 -17.54
C ILE A 134 -29.42 49.91 -16.14
N THR A 135 -30.48 49.29 -15.60
CA THR A 135 -30.43 48.54 -14.34
C THR A 135 -29.53 47.31 -14.49
N PRO A 136 -28.68 46.98 -13.50
CA PRO A 136 -28.04 45.67 -13.45
C PRO A 136 -29.11 44.58 -13.40
N VAL A 137 -28.93 43.52 -14.19
CA VAL A 137 -29.73 42.30 -14.05
C VAL A 137 -29.02 41.40 -13.06
N GLU A 138 -29.61 41.21 -11.88
CA GLU A 138 -29.14 40.20 -10.94
C GLU A 138 -29.31 38.80 -11.56
N MET A 139 -28.22 38.06 -11.67
CA MET A 139 -28.27 36.62 -11.97
C MET A 139 -28.75 35.89 -10.71
N PRO A 140 -29.66 34.91 -10.83
CA PRO A 140 -30.02 34.08 -9.68
C PRO A 140 -28.81 33.26 -9.22
N ASP A 141 -28.57 33.26 -7.91
CA ASP A 141 -27.54 32.43 -7.30
C ASP A 141 -27.93 30.95 -7.40
N ILE A 142 -27.20 30.19 -8.21
CA ILE A 142 -27.39 28.75 -8.36
C ILE A 142 -26.50 28.07 -7.33
N SER A 143 -27.06 27.85 -6.14
CA SER A 143 -26.43 27.05 -5.10
C SER A 143 -26.23 25.61 -5.61
N ILE A 144 -25.01 25.31 -6.02
CA ILE A 144 -24.58 23.94 -6.31
C ILE A 144 -24.71 23.15 -5.01
N PRO A 145 -25.54 22.09 -4.93
CA PRO A 145 -25.62 21.28 -3.73
C PRO A 145 -24.27 20.58 -3.54
N GLU A 146 -23.68 20.71 -2.35
CA GLU A 146 -22.51 19.94 -1.98
C GLU A 146 -22.84 18.45 -2.11
N ILE A 147 -22.20 17.78 -3.07
CA ILE A 147 -22.26 16.34 -3.19
C ILE A 147 -21.53 15.80 -1.96
N PRO A 148 -22.19 15.06 -1.06
CA PRO A 148 -21.51 14.50 0.10
C PRO A 148 -20.39 13.60 -0.40
N GLU A 149 -19.17 13.80 0.11
CA GLU A 149 -18.03 12.94 -0.23
C GLU A 149 -18.37 11.51 0.18
N ILE A 150 -18.71 10.68 -0.81
CA ILE A 150 -18.92 9.25 -0.60
C ILE A 150 -17.52 8.67 -0.36
N SER A 151 -17.17 8.55 0.92
CA SER A 151 -15.97 7.87 1.40
C SER A 151 -16.08 6.38 1.11
N VAL A 152 -15.85 6.02 -0.15
CA VAL A 152 -15.62 4.64 -0.58
C VAL A 152 -14.52 4.09 0.33
N PRO A 153 -14.76 3.00 1.10
CA PRO A 153 -13.73 2.44 1.95
C PRO A 153 -12.58 2.01 1.05
N LEU A 154 -11.42 2.62 1.25
CA LEU A 154 -10.27 2.42 0.38
C LEU A 154 -9.63 1.08 0.74
N ILE A 155 -10.09 0.04 0.05
CA ILE A 155 -9.59 -1.33 0.20
C ILE A 155 -8.13 -1.32 -0.24
N GLU A 156 -7.20 -1.47 0.71
CA GLU A 156 -5.78 -1.65 0.40
C GLU A 156 -5.63 -2.99 -0.36
N THR A 157 -5.42 -2.88 -1.67
CA THR A 157 -5.19 -4.03 -2.55
C THR A 157 -3.84 -4.66 -2.23
N LYS A 158 -3.76 -5.99 -2.18
CA LYS A 158 -2.46 -6.67 -2.02
C LYS A 158 -1.55 -6.38 -3.22
N VAL A 159 -0.29 -6.04 -2.95
CA VAL A 159 0.71 -5.62 -3.94
C VAL A 159 1.87 -6.60 -3.92
N THR A 160 2.35 -6.96 -5.11
CA THR A 160 3.55 -7.78 -5.31
C THR A 160 4.54 -7.02 -6.18
N ALA A 161 5.81 -7.04 -5.81
CA ALA A 161 6.91 -6.37 -6.52
C ALA A 161 8.19 -7.25 -6.50
N GLY A 162 9.05 -7.08 -7.50
CA GLY A 162 10.34 -7.76 -7.60
C GLY A 162 11.49 -7.04 -6.88
N LEU A 163 12.73 -7.45 -7.19
CA LEU A 163 13.94 -6.80 -6.69
C LEU A 163 14.09 -5.40 -7.30
N GLY A 164 14.35 -4.39 -6.47
CA GLY A 164 14.46 -2.98 -6.86
C GLY A 164 13.12 -2.29 -7.14
N GLU A 165 12.00 -3.03 -7.18
CA GLU A 165 10.68 -2.48 -7.48
C GLU A 165 9.94 -2.06 -6.18
N PRO A 166 9.36 -0.85 -6.11
CA PRO A 166 8.61 -0.41 -4.94
C PRO A 166 7.17 -1.00 -4.95
N ALA A 167 6.87 -1.84 -3.96
CA ALA A 167 5.51 -2.26 -3.65
C ALA A 167 4.73 -1.08 -3.03
N GLN A 168 4.05 -0.31 -3.86
CA GLN A 168 3.34 0.92 -3.49
C GLN A 168 1.92 0.64 -2.96
N THR A 169 1.67 0.97 -1.69
CA THR A 169 0.31 1.01 -1.10
C THR A 169 -0.27 2.43 -1.17
N LEU A 170 -1.36 2.73 -0.46
CA LEU A 170 -1.83 4.12 -0.33
C LEU A 170 -0.84 4.97 0.51
N ASN A 171 -0.37 4.41 1.62
CA ASN A 171 0.24 5.17 2.72
C ASN A 171 1.76 5.00 2.81
N TYR A 172 2.30 3.95 2.20
CA TYR A 172 3.73 3.66 2.17
C TYR A 172 4.13 2.85 0.94
N SER A 173 5.40 2.90 0.56
CA SER A 173 6.01 1.93 -0.35
C SER A 173 7.07 1.10 0.37
N VAL A 174 7.27 -0.15 -0.07
CA VAL A 174 8.33 -1.03 0.44
C VAL A 174 9.14 -1.54 -0.74
N THR A 175 10.46 -1.48 -0.63
CA THR A 175 11.40 -1.97 -1.66
C THR A 175 12.44 -2.86 -0.99
N CYS A 176 12.81 -3.97 -1.63
CA CYS A 176 14.09 -4.62 -1.39
C CYS A 176 14.98 -4.32 -2.59
N ASP A 177 16.05 -3.54 -2.40
CA ASP A 177 16.97 -3.16 -3.48
C ASP A 177 18.12 -4.18 -3.65
N ARG A 178 18.52 -4.83 -2.56
CA ARG A 178 19.62 -5.80 -2.54
C ARG A 178 19.49 -6.79 -1.38
N TYR A 179 20.05 -7.97 -1.56
CA TYR A 179 20.19 -8.99 -0.52
C TYR A 179 21.47 -9.81 -0.76
N GLN A 180 21.97 -10.50 0.26
CA GLN A 180 23.18 -11.32 0.15
C GLN A 180 23.28 -12.37 1.26
N THR A 181 24.01 -13.45 1.01
CA THR A 181 24.51 -14.34 2.08
C THR A 181 25.40 -13.56 3.06
N VAL A 182 25.35 -13.93 4.33
CA VAL A 182 26.19 -13.39 5.41
C VAL A 182 26.70 -14.50 6.35
N ASP A 183 27.94 -14.38 6.82
CA ASP A 183 28.43 -15.17 7.96
C ASP A 183 27.97 -14.50 9.27
N ARG A 184 27.52 -15.29 10.26
CA ARG A 184 26.93 -14.77 11.52
C ARG A 184 27.67 -15.26 12.77
N TRP A 185 28.99 -15.11 12.79
CA TRP A 185 29.86 -15.62 13.86
C TRP A 185 29.39 -15.18 15.27
N PRO A 186 29.35 -16.08 16.29
CA PRO A 186 29.81 -17.47 16.29
C PRO A 186 28.78 -18.49 15.80
N TYR A 187 27.59 -18.05 15.40
CA TYR A 187 26.53 -18.92 14.92
C TYR A 187 26.82 -19.40 13.49
N LYS A 188 26.35 -20.61 13.18
CA LYS A 188 26.34 -21.19 11.85
C LYS A 188 24.90 -21.59 11.51
N PRO A 189 24.49 -21.49 10.24
CA PRO A 189 23.20 -22.01 9.82
C PRO A 189 23.18 -23.54 9.97
N SER A 190 21.96 -24.08 9.97
CA SER A 190 21.67 -25.51 9.98
C SER A 190 22.21 -26.23 8.74
N GLU A 191 22.35 -27.55 8.81
CA GLU A 191 22.82 -28.34 7.66
C GLU A 191 21.83 -28.22 6.48
N GLY A 192 22.32 -27.71 5.34
CA GLY A 192 21.50 -27.40 4.17
C GLY A 192 20.95 -25.96 4.10
N TYR A 193 21.25 -25.11 5.09
CA TYR A 193 20.76 -23.73 5.16
C TYR A 193 21.90 -22.70 5.04
N GLU A 194 21.54 -21.47 4.66
CA GLU A 194 22.40 -20.29 4.73
C GLU A 194 21.70 -19.12 5.44
N TYR A 195 22.46 -18.09 5.84
CA TYR A 195 21.91 -16.84 6.35
C TYR A 195 21.88 -15.80 5.23
N VAL A 196 20.69 -15.31 4.86
CA VAL A 196 20.53 -14.26 3.85
C VAL A 196 20.01 -12.98 4.52
N SER A 197 20.74 -11.88 4.33
CA SER A 197 20.44 -10.56 4.86
C SER A 197 19.90 -9.69 3.73
N PHE A 198 18.63 -9.28 3.85
CA PHE A 198 17.89 -8.47 2.88
C PHE A 198 17.88 -7.02 3.32
N HIS A 199 18.27 -6.09 2.44
CA HIS A 199 18.11 -4.67 2.69
C HIS A 199 16.70 -4.24 2.28
N ILE A 200 16.00 -3.56 3.18
CA ILE A 200 14.62 -3.13 3.04
C ILE A 200 14.56 -1.62 3.20
N ILE A 201 13.84 -0.96 2.29
CA ILE A 201 13.57 0.48 2.29
C ILE A 201 12.06 0.66 2.37
N ILE A 202 11.60 1.42 3.36
CA ILE A 202 10.21 1.81 3.57
C ILE A 202 10.11 3.32 3.41
N GLU A 203 9.27 3.79 2.49
CA GLU A 203 8.99 5.21 2.28
C GLU A 203 7.57 5.54 2.68
N ASN A 204 7.39 6.54 3.56
CA ASN A 204 6.06 7.02 3.91
C ASN A 204 5.53 7.93 2.79
N THR A 205 4.53 7.46 2.04
CA THR A 205 3.86 8.20 0.97
C THR A 205 2.53 8.82 1.42
N GLY A 206 2.15 8.63 2.69
CA GLY A 206 0.95 9.15 3.31
C GLY A 206 1.08 10.59 3.82
N LYS A 207 0.19 10.97 4.74
CA LYS A 207 0.09 12.33 5.32
C LYS A 207 0.33 12.40 6.83
N GLU A 208 0.45 11.24 7.48
CA GLU A 208 0.66 11.07 8.92
C GLU A 208 1.92 10.23 9.14
N ASP A 209 2.49 10.24 10.36
CA ASP A 209 3.69 9.45 10.67
C ASP A 209 3.39 7.95 10.56
N TYR A 210 4.07 7.27 9.62
CA TYR A 210 3.91 5.84 9.39
C TYR A 210 4.82 5.05 10.33
N ARG A 211 4.27 4.23 11.22
CA ARG A 211 5.06 3.30 12.04
C ARG A 211 5.31 2.01 11.25
N PRO A 212 6.58 1.60 11.02
CA PRO A 212 6.89 0.33 10.39
C PRO A 212 6.40 -0.86 11.23
N GLU A 213 5.94 -1.92 10.58
CA GLU A 213 5.58 -3.16 11.28
C GLU A 213 6.83 -3.88 11.81
N GLU A 214 6.72 -4.39 13.04
CA GLU A 214 7.84 -4.98 13.79
C GLU A 214 8.37 -6.31 13.21
N LYS A 215 7.68 -6.90 12.22
CA LYS A 215 8.04 -8.22 11.67
C LYS A 215 7.77 -8.35 10.17
N ILE A 216 8.85 -8.46 9.39
CA ILE A 216 8.81 -9.08 8.06
C ILE A 216 8.84 -10.61 8.22
N MET A 217 8.14 -11.33 7.36
CA MET A 217 8.21 -12.79 7.25
C MET A 217 8.86 -13.16 5.92
N CYS A 218 9.93 -13.95 5.94
CA CYS A 218 10.44 -14.62 4.74
C CYS A 218 9.75 -15.97 4.59
N LEU A 219 9.35 -16.32 3.37
CA LEU A 219 8.89 -17.66 3.02
C LEU A 219 9.67 -18.19 1.81
N VAL A 220 10.03 -19.47 1.87
CA VAL A 220 10.59 -20.26 0.76
C VAL A 220 9.66 -21.45 0.53
N ASP A 221 9.17 -21.63 -0.70
CA ASP A 221 8.14 -22.62 -1.07
C ASP A 221 6.88 -22.63 -0.16
N GLY A 222 6.56 -21.47 0.41
CA GLY A 222 5.45 -21.29 1.35
C GLY A 222 5.74 -21.72 2.80
N ILE A 223 6.93 -22.25 3.09
CA ILE A 223 7.43 -22.52 4.44
C ILE A 223 8.01 -21.22 5.01
N MET A 224 7.62 -20.86 6.23
CA MET A 224 8.14 -19.66 6.91
C MET A 224 9.57 -19.91 7.44
N CYS A 225 10.49 -19.00 7.11
CA CYS A 225 11.88 -19.05 7.55
C CYS A 225 12.08 -18.27 8.85
N ASP A 226 13.00 -18.74 9.71
CA ASP A 226 13.30 -18.09 10.98
C ASP A 226 14.09 -16.79 10.77
N SER A 227 13.64 -15.72 11.42
CA SER A 227 14.32 -14.42 11.38
C SER A 227 15.48 -14.40 12.36
N GLN A 228 16.62 -13.89 11.91
CA GLN A 228 17.90 -13.92 12.63
C GLN A 228 18.41 -12.51 12.88
N TRP A 229 18.88 -12.27 14.10
CA TRP A 229 19.42 -10.97 14.50
C TRP A 229 20.83 -10.77 13.95
N ASP A 230 20.97 -9.97 12.89
CA ASP A 230 22.24 -9.50 12.33
C ASP A 230 22.80 -8.37 13.22
N ASN A 231 24.01 -8.55 13.77
CA ASN A 231 24.67 -7.56 14.65
C ASN A 231 25.58 -6.60 13.87
N ASP A 232 26.04 -7.01 12.68
CA ASP A 232 27.07 -6.29 11.92
C ASP A 232 26.45 -5.28 10.94
N ARG A 233 25.12 -5.24 10.85
CA ARG A 233 24.35 -4.38 9.96
C ARG A 233 23.32 -3.54 10.70
N LYS A 234 23.09 -2.33 10.18
CA LYS A 234 21.96 -1.46 10.57
C LYS A 234 20.65 -2.21 10.35
N GLN A 235 19.92 -2.52 11.42
CA GLN A 235 18.59 -3.12 11.31
C GLN A 235 17.54 -2.09 10.90
N LEU A 236 16.41 -2.57 10.39
CA LEU A 236 15.25 -1.74 10.08
C LEU A 236 14.64 -1.21 11.39
N SER A 237 14.46 0.11 11.53
CA SER A 237 13.85 0.67 12.74
C SER A 237 12.33 0.54 12.71
N SER A 238 11.74 0.32 13.89
CA SER A 238 10.29 0.43 14.14
C SER A 238 9.86 1.83 14.62
N ASP A 239 10.77 2.81 14.62
CA ASP A 239 10.46 4.23 14.87
C ASP A 239 9.47 4.79 13.83
N PRO A 240 8.59 5.75 14.19
CA PRO A 240 7.73 6.42 13.23
C PRO A 240 8.52 7.15 12.13
N VAL A 241 8.11 6.94 10.88
CA VAL A 241 8.68 7.54 9.67
C VAL A 241 7.79 8.71 9.25
N PRO A 242 8.26 9.97 9.26
CA PRO A 242 7.44 11.11 8.87
C PRO A 242 7.09 11.11 7.37
N PRO A 243 6.02 11.80 6.94
CA PRO A 243 5.62 11.91 5.54
C PRO A 243 6.76 12.33 4.60
N GLY A 244 6.96 11.59 3.52
CA GLY A 244 8.03 11.82 2.53
C GLY A 244 9.43 11.40 2.98
N ILE A 245 9.58 10.75 4.14
CA ILE A 245 10.86 10.22 4.64
C ILE A 245 10.96 8.72 4.36
N LYS A 246 12.19 8.22 4.23
CA LYS A 246 12.50 6.80 4.11
C LYS A 246 13.16 6.27 5.38
N ALA A 247 12.68 5.14 5.89
CA ALA A 247 13.44 4.26 6.76
C ALA A 247 14.11 3.17 5.91
N GLU A 248 15.28 2.72 6.33
CA GLU A 248 16.02 1.65 5.66
C GLU A 248 16.77 0.83 6.72
N GLY A 249 16.98 -0.45 6.43
CA GLY A 249 17.80 -1.34 7.25
C GLY A 249 17.81 -2.76 6.70
N ASN A 250 18.48 -3.66 7.42
CA ASN A 250 18.67 -5.05 7.01
C ASN A 250 17.86 -5.98 7.93
N ILE A 251 17.28 -7.03 7.37
CA ILE A 251 16.68 -8.15 8.12
C ILE A 251 17.26 -9.44 7.58
N CYS A 252 17.73 -10.32 8.47
CA CYS A 252 18.34 -11.59 8.13
C CYS A 252 17.39 -12.76 8.42
N PHE A 253 17.48 -13.81 7.61
CA PHE A 253 16.73 -15.06 7.77
C PHE A 253 17.63 -16.27 7.56
N GLU A 254 17.31 -17.38 8.22
CA GLU A 254 17.90 -18.70 7.93
C GLU A 254 17.04 -19.40 6.86
N VAL A 255 17.59 -19.60 5.67
CA VAL A 255 16.87 -20.08 4.47
C VAL A 255 17.54 -21.32 3.87
N PRO A 256 16.81 -22.22 3.18
CA PRO A 256 17.42 -23.34 2.45
C PRO A 256 18.43 -22.84 1.41
N ALA A 257 19.60 -23.45 1.33
CA ALA A 257 20.68 -23.03 0.42
C ALA A 257 20.41 -23.36 -1.06
N ASP A 258 19.31 -24.04 -1.35
CA ASP A 258 18.77 -24.36 -2.69
C ASP A 258 17.50 -23.57 -3.04
N ALA A 259 17.11 -22.58 -2.23
CA ALA A 259 15.93 -21.75 -2.47
C ALA A 259 15.97 -21.00 -3.81
N GLU A 260 15.03 -21.27 -4.72
CA GLU A 260 14.93 -20.54 -5.99
C GLU A 260 14.30 -19.13 -5.85
N TYR A 261 13.45 -18.92 -4.85
CA TYR A 261 12.70 -17.68 -4.62
C TYR A 261 12.50 -17.39 -3.12
N PHE A 262 12.41 -16.11 -2.76
CA PHE A 262 12.05 -15.62 -1.43
C PHE A 262 10.80 -14.73 -1.51
N ASP A 263 9.76 -15.08 -0.77
CA ASP A 263 8.58 -14.23 -0.56
C ASP A 263 8.75 -13.46 0.75
N LEU A 264 9.13 -12.18 0.70
CA LEU A 264 9.16 -11.31 1.88
C LEU A 264 7.81 -10.63 2.07
N LYS A 265 7.06 -11.01 3.11
CA LYS A 265 5.77 -10.41 3.47
C LYS A 265 5.94 -9.34 4.52
N TYR A 266 5.28 -8.21 4.28
CA TYR A 266 5.27 -7.05 5.16
C TYR A 266 3.82 -6.57 5.33
N GLY A 267 3.33 -6.65 6.56
CA GLY A 267 1.90 -6.53 6.87
C GLY A 267 1.02 -7.51 6.09
N ASP A 268 -0.28 -7.18 6.05
CA ASP A 268 -1.26 -7.96 5.29
C ASP A 268 -1.21 -7.70 3.77
N TYR A 269 -0.54 -6.63 3.32
CA TYR A 269 -0.74 -6.08 1.97
C TYR A 269 0.45 -6.20 1.03
N VAL A 270 1.68 -6.26 1.53
CA VAL A 270 2.89 -6.28 0.67
C VAL A 270 3.53 -7.67 0.64
N THR A 271 3.92 -8.11 -0.55
CA THR A 271 4.81 -9.26 -0.76
C THR A 271 5.90 -8.90 -1.77
N LEU A 272 7.16 -8.92 -1.38
CA LEU A 272 8.27 -8.81 -2.31
C LEU A 272 8.65 -10.21 -2.78
N HIS A 273 8.48 -10.49 -4.07
CA HIS A 273 8.74 -11.80 -4.67
C HIS A 273 10.11 -11.76 -5.35
N LEU A 274 11.13 -12.20 -4.63
CA LEU A 274 12.53 -12.07 -5.02
C LEU A 274 13.03 -13.41 -5.58
N LYS A 275 13.36 -13.46 -6.87
CA LYS A 275 14.11 -14.61 -7.41
C LYS A 275 15.51 -14.63 -6.80
N ASN A 276 15.96 -15.79 -6.33
CA ASN A 276 17.32 -15.96 -5.84
C ASN A 276 18.34 -15.87 -7.01
N THR A 277 19.33 -15.00 -6.84
CA THR A 277 20.47 -14.81 -7.73
C THR A 277 21.80 -14.90 -6.99
N ILE A 278 21.82 -15.33 -5.73
CA ILE A 278 23.05 -15.67 -5.00
C ILE A 278 23.75 -16.79 -5.76
N GLY A 279 25.00 -16.57 -6.18
CA GLY A 279 25.77 -17.51 -7.01
C GLY A 279 25.43 -17.50 -8.52
N GLY A 280 24.34 -16.83 -8.94
CA GLY A 280 24.10 -16.46 -10.34
C GLY A 280 24.83 -15.16 -10.69
N GLU A 281 25.05 -14.89 -11.98
CA GLU A 281 25.80 -13.70 -12.43
C GLU A 281 25.26 -12.40 -11.78
N ALA A 282 26.14 -11.70 -11.07
CA ALA A 282 25.82 -10.41 -10.48
C ALA A 282 25.46 -9.43 -11.61
N VAL A 283 24.23 -8.93 -11.61
CA VAL A 283 23.76 -7.92 -12.57
C VAL A 283 24.41 -6.58 -12.25
N THR A 284 25.63 -6.40 -12.73
CA THR A 284 26.34 -5.12 -12.69
C THR A 284 25.88 -4.22 -13.82
N GLU A 285 24.77 -3.52 -13.60
CA GLU A 285 24.36 -2.34 -14.39
C GLU A 285 24.34 -1.14 -13.41
N THR A 286 25.45 -0.42 -13.19
CA THR A 286 26.23 0.51 -14.05
C THR A 286 25.79 1.97 -13.90
N GLU A 287 26.70 2.76 -13.32
CA GLU A 287 26.85 4.24 -13.37
C GLU A 287 25.62 5.15 -13.20
#